data_AF-A1ZIN4-F1
#
_entry.id   AF-A1ZIN4-F1
#
_cell.length_a   1.000
_cell.length_b   1.000
_cell.length_c   1.000
_cell.angle_alpha   90.00
_cell.angle_beta   90.00
_cell.angle_gamma   90.00
#
_symmetry.space_group_name_H-M   'P 1'
#
loop_
_entity.id
_entity.type
_entity.pdbx_description
1 polymer ?
#
loop_
_entity_poly.entity_id
_entity_poly.type
_entity_poly.pdbx_seq_one_letter_code
_entity_poly.pdbx_strand_id
1 'polypeptide(L)'
;MEVKIFGKSVKEACLRAKSSIFERHIIENPVVIKVPKDYGTAAYALWVIRAAEALRSDKAISTIKAIPEEQRNRVIHYAKMYNSSAKLCLKLTGRAAASYKSKWRLTRRKGDVYYFFWK
;
A
#
# COMPACT_ATOMS: atom_id res chain seq x y z
N MET A 1 -8.91 1.45 7.13
CA MET A 1 -9.08 2.80 6.51
C MET A 1 -8.00 3.01 5.44
N GLU A 2 -8.30 3.72 4.35
CA GLU A 2 -7.39 3.84 3.19
C GLU A 2 -7.14 5.32 2.85
N VAL A 3 -5.87 5.73 2.77
CA VAL A 3 -5.50 7.12 2.47
C VAL A 3 -4.44 7.18 1.38
N LYS A 4 -4.68 7.99 0.35
CA LYS A 4 -3.72 8.30 -0.71
C LYS A 4 -3.06 9.64 -0.41
N ILE A 5 -1.74 9.71 -0.52
CA ILE A 5 -0.97 10.92 -0.19
C ILE A 5 0.11 11.14 -1.24
N PHE A 6 0.25 12.38 -1.67
CA PHE A 6 1.33 12.78 -2.57
C PHE A 6 2.56 13.25 -1.77
N GLY A 7 3.76 12.83 -2.16
CA GLY A 7 5.02 13.28 -1.56
C GLY A 7 6.23 13.03 -2.46
N LYS A 8 7.31 13.79 -2.29
CA LYS A 8 8.58 13.55 -3.03
C LYS A 8 9.36 12.37 -2.45
N SER A 9 9.08 12.03 -1.20
CA SER A 9 9.64 10.86 -0.52
C SER A 9 8.59 10.24 0.40
N VAL A 10 8.87 9.02 0.84
CA VAL A 10 8.05 8.29 1.82
C VAL A 10 7.97 9.07 3.13
N LYS A 11 9.10 9.63 3.58
CA LYS A 11 9.18 10.47 4.78
C LYS A 11 8.29 11.70 4.67
N GLU A 12 8.31 12.38 3.53
CA GLU A 12 7.44 13.54 3.28
C GLU A 12 5.96 13.13 3.22
N ALA A 13 5.64 12.00 2.58
CA ALA A 13 4.28 11.49 2.52
C ALA A 13 3.76 11.10 3.92
N CYS A 14 4.60 10.52 4.77
CA CYS A 14 4.27 10.26 6.18
C CYS A 14 4.04 11.55 6.97
N LEU A 15 4.89 12.57 6.79
CA LEU A 15 4.69 13.87 7.46
C LEU A 15 3.37 14.53 7.02
N ARG A 16 3.03 14.47 5.72
CA ARG A 16 1.75 14.95 5.20
C ARG A 16 0.56 14.12 5.69
N ALA A 17 0.76 12.81 5.91
CA ALA A 17 -0.24 11.94 6.54
C ALA A 17 -0.53 12.41 7.97
N LYS A 18 0.53 12.69 8.73
CA LYS A 18 0.45 13.17 10.11
C LYS A 18 -0.25 14.52 10.23
N SER A 19 -0.02 15.44 9.28
CA SER A 19 -0.61 16.79 9.31
C SER A 19 -2.03 16.87 8.74
N SER A 20 -2.53 15.80 8.11
CA SER A 20 -3.94 15.67 7.77
C SER A 20 -4.71 15.16 9.00
N ILE A 21 -6.02 15.41 9.10
CA ILE A 21 -6.96 15.10 10.21
C ILE A 21 -6.83 13.68 10.84
N PHE A 22 -6.01 12.79 10.27
CA PHE A 22 -5.62 11.47 10.77
C PHE A 22 -4.47 11.51 11.81
N GLU A 23 -4.57 12.39 12.82
CA GLU A 23 -3.48 12.67 13.77
C GLU A 23 -3.04 11.50 14.67
N ARG A 24 -3.83 10.43 14.80
CA ARG A 24 -3.53 9.39 15.82
C ARG A 24 -2.74 8.18 15.33
N HIS A 25 -2.44 8.08 14.04
CA HIS A 25 -1.82 6.87 13.50
C HIS A 25 -0.49 7.17 12.83
N ILE A 26 0.48 7.59 13.64
CA ILE A 26 1.89 7.74 13.24
C ILE A 26 2.38 6.45 12.55
N ILE A 27 2.89 6.60 11.33
CA ILE A 27 3.67 5.58 10.64
C ILE A 27 5.11 6.09 10.66
N GLU A 28 5.86 5.72 11.70
CA GLU A 28 7.26 6.10 11.82
C GLU A 28 8.15 5.40 10.79
N ASN A 29 7.79 4.17 10.42
CA ASN A 29 8.51 3.36 9.44
C ASN A 29 7.52 2.61 8.53
N PRO A 30 6.90 3.25 7.54
CA PRO A 30 6.06 2.53 6.59
C PRO A 30 6.94 1.55 5.81
N VAL A 31 6.52 0.30 5.73
CA VAL A 31 7.09 -0.60 4.74
C VAL A 31 6.59 -0.15 3.38
N VAL A 32 7.51 0.21 2.50
CA VAL A 32 7.21 0.72 1.16
C VAL A 32 7.26 -0.42 0.18
N ILE A 33 6.11 -0.75 -0.37
CA ILE A 33 5.99 -1.83 -1.36
C ILE A 33 6.05 -1.22 -2.76
N LYS A 34 7.03 -1.66 -3.55
CA LYS A 34 7.09 -1.39 -4.99
C LYS A 34 6.21 -2.40 -5.71
N VAL A 35 5.08 -1.95 -6.22
CA VAL A 35 4.19 -2.78 -7.03
C VAL A 35 4.72 -2.86 -8.46
N PRO A 36 4.85 -4.06 -9.07
CA PRO A 36 5.23 -4.17 -10.46
C PRO A 36 4.18 -3.50 -11.36
N LYS A 37 4.62 -2.98 -12.52
CA LYS A 37 3.77 -2.14 -13.38
C LYS A 37 2.50 -2.87 -13.84
N ASP A 38 2.55 -4.19 -13.96
CA ASP A 38 1.52 -5.00 -14.60
C ASP A 38 0.36 -5.37 -13.67
N TYR A 39 0.55 -5.27 -12.35
CA TYR A 39 -0.40 -5.82 -11.38
C TYR A 39 -1.34 -4.79 -10.73
N GLY A 40 -1.09 -3.50 -10.93
CA GLY A 40 -1.92 -2.42 -10.37
C GLY A 40 -1.86 -2.32 -8.84
N THR A 41 -1.78 -1.11 -8.31
CA THR A 41 -1.48 -0.92 -6.88
C THR A 41 -2.62 -1.31 -5.94
N ALA A 42 -3.87 -1.17 -6.38
CA ALA A 42 -5.04 -1.51 -5.57
C ALA A 42 -5.26 -3.03 -5.46
N ALA A 43 -5.11 -3.76 -6.57
CA ALA A 43 -5.19 -5.22 -6.58
C ALA A 43 -4.06 -5.84 -5.74
N TYR A 44 -2.85 -5.29 -5.85
CA TYR A 44 -1.72 -5.72 -5.03
C TYR A 44 -1.95 -5.44 -3.53
N ALA A 45 -2.55 -4.29 -3.18
CA ALA A 45 -2.97 -4.00 -1.81
C ALA A 45 -3.93 -5.05 -1.27
N LEU A 46 -4.95 -5.36 -2.06
CA LEU A 46 -5.99 -6.32 -1.70
C LEU A 46 -5.41 -7.73 -1.51
N TRP A 47 -4.45 -8.15 -2.34
CA TRP A 47 -3.73 -9.39 -2.14
C TRP A 47 -2.98 -9.43 -0.82
N VAL A 48 -2.28 -8.34 -0.44
CA VAL A 48 -1.56 -8.27 0.83
C VAL A 48 -2.52 -8.33 2.03
N ILE A 49 -3.65 -7.60 1.98
CA ILE A 49 -4.67 -7.60 3.04
C ILE A 49 -5.27 -8.99 3.19
N ARG A 50 -5.77 -9.56 2.09
CA ARG A 50 -6.41 -10.89 2.10
C ARG A 50 -5.43 -11.98 2.50
N ALA A 51 -4.18 -11.92 2.03
CA ALA A 51 -3.14 -12.85 2.47
C ALA A 51 -2.84 -12.71 3.97
N ALA A 52 -2.86 -11.50 4.52
CA ALA A 52 -2.61 -11.28 5.95
C ALA A 52 -3.75 -11.79 6.83
N GLU A 53 -5.00 -11.62 6.40
CA GLU A 53 -6.19 -12.23 7.03
C GLU A 53 -6.14 -13.76 6.93
N ALA A 54 -5.79 -14.27 5.76
CA ALA A 54 -5.63 -15.69 5.50
C ALA A 54 -4.53 -16.31 6.37
N LEU A 55 -3.41 -15.62 6.63
CA LEU A 55 -2.36 -16.09 7.54
C LEU A 55 -2.80 -16.13 9.02
N ARG A 56 -3.93 -15.50 9.39
CA ARG A 56 -4.48 -15.50 10.76
C ARG A 56 -5.57 -16.55 10.98
N SER A 57 -6.09 -17.17 9.93
CA SER A 57 -7.15 -18.17 10.03
C SER A 57 -6.73 -19.44 9.29
N ASP A 58 -7.20 -20.61 9.71
CA ASP A 58 -6.94 -21.87 8.99
C ASP A 58 -7.53 -21.92 7.57
N LYS A 59 -8.17 -20.83 7.10
CA LYS A 59 -8.65 -20.63 5.72
C LYS A 59 -7.53 -20.20 4.74
N ALA A 60 -6.26 -20.37 5.10
CA ALA A 60 -5.10 -19.75 4.45
C ALA A 60 -4.91 -20.10 2.96
N ILE A 61 -5.28 -21.32 2.55
CA ILE A 61 -4.72 -21.95 1.35
C ILE A 61 -5.35 -21.42 0.04
N SER A 62 -6.66 -21.21 -0.02
CA SER A 62 -7.34 -20.80 -1.27
C SER A 62 -7.02 -19.36 -1.67
N THR A 63 -6.97 -18.46 -0.69
CA THR A 63 -6.64 -17.04 -0.88
C THR A 63 -5.21 -16.83 -1.38
N ILE A 64 -4.26 -17.62 -0.85
CA ILE A 64 -2.85 -17.54 -1.26
C ILE A 64 -2.64 -18.15 -2.66
N LYS A 65 -3.38 -19.20 -3.01
CA LYS A 65 -3.35 -19.82 -4.35
C LYS A 65 -3.86 -18.88 -5.46
N ALA A 66 -4.77 -17.97 -5.14
CA ALA A 66 -5.28 -16.98 -6.10
C ALA A 66 -4.26 -15.89 -6.49
N ILE A 67 -3.15 -15.78 -5.76
CA ILE A 67 -2.06 -14.85 -6.09
C ILE A 67 -1.17 -15.48 -7.17
N PRO A 68 -0.85 -14.75 -8.26
CA PRO A 68 0.10 -15.20 -9.27
C PRO A 68 1.40 -15.67 -8.64
N GLU A 69 1.92 -16.80 -9.10
CA GLU A 69 3.05 -17.49 -8.48
C GLU A 69 4.29 -16.59 -8.35
N GLU A 70 4.57 -15.81 -9.40
CA GLU A 70 5.65 -14.80 -9.46
C GLU A 70 5.60 -13.77 -8.31
N GLN A 71 4.40 -13.44 -7.83
CA GLN A 71 4.19 -12.45 -6.78
C GLN A 71 3.93 -13.07 -5.41
N ARG A 72 3.57 -14.36 -5.35
CA ARG A 72 3.08 -15.03 -4.15
C ARG A 72 4.03 -14.88 -2.96
N ASN A 73 5.31 -15.19 -3.14
CA ASN A 73 6.32 -15.08 -2.07
C ASN A 73 6.46 -13.64 -1.55
N ARG A 74 6.45 -12.67 -2.47
CA ARG A 74 6.57 -11.24 -2.13
C ARG A 74 5.33 -10.73 -1.41
N VAL A 75 4.13 -11.11 -1.86
CA VAL A 75 2.86 -10.77 -1.21
C VAL A 75 2.79 -11.40 0.19
N ILE A 76 3.17 -12.67 0.35
CA ILE A 76 3.20 -13.34 1.67
C ILE A 76 4.16 -12.62 2.61
N HIS A 77 5.36 -12.26 2.14
CA HIS A 77 6.32 -11.49 2.93
C HIS A 77 5.70 -10.18 3.45
N TYR A 78 5.05 -9.41 2.58
CA TYR A 78 4.38 -8.17 2.98
C TYR A 78 3.16 -8.40 3.87
N ALA A 79 2.41 -9.50 3.66
CA ALA A 79 1.29 -9.87 4.51
C ALA A 79 1.73 -10.19 5.94
N LYS A 80 2.87 -10.88 6.11
CA LYS A 80 3.49 -11.08 7.42
C LYS A 80 3.88 -9.74 8.05
N MET A 81 4.51 -8.84 7.28
CA MET A 81 4.84 -7.51 7.76
C MET A 81 3.60 -6.68 8.13
N TYR A 82 2.47 -6.81 7.43
CA TYR A 82 1.20 -6.17 7.80
C TYR A 82 0.60 -6.71 9.11
N ASN A 83 0.79 -7.99 9.37
CA ASN A 83 0.35 -8.59 10.62
C ASN A 83 1.22 -8.15 11.81
N SER A 84 2.52 -7.95 11.60
CA SER A 84 3.46 -7.48 12.62
C SER A 84 3.42 -5.96 12.81
N SER A 85 3.23 -5.21 11.73
CA SER A 85 3.13 -3.75 11.72
C SER A 85 1.77 -3.40 11.14
N ALA A 86 0.85 -2.94 11.97
CA ALA A 86 -0.56 -2.73 11.60
C ALA A 86 -0.80 -1.73 10.43
N LYS A 87 0.26 -1.18 9.82
CA LYS A 87 0.23 -0.08 8.85
C LYS A 87 1.22 -0.34 7.73
N LEU A 88 0.75 -0.39 6.48
CA LEU A 88 1.58 -0.55 5.29
C LEU A 88 1.44 0.64 4.33
N CYS A 89 2.45 0.83 3.48
CA CYS A 89 2.47 1.86 2.45
C CYS A 89 2.82 1.25 1.09
N LEU A 90 1.96 1.43 0.09
CA LEU A 90 2.30 1.11 -1.30
C LEU A 90 2.67 2.38 -2.04
N LYS A 91 3.67 2.31 -2.91
CA LYS A 91 3.91 3.37 -3.87
C LYS A 91 3.05 3.12 -5.11
N LEU A 92 2.06 3.99 -5.36
CA LEU A 92 1.35 4.02 -6.64
C LEU A 92 2.32 4.47 -7.73
N THR A 93 2.30 3.74 -8.85
CA THR A 93 3.07 4.06 -10.05
C THR A 93 2.15 4.02 -11.27
N GLY A 94 2.62 4.56 -12.41
CA GLY A 94 1.89 4.47 -13.68
C GLY A 94 0.52 5.16 -13.68
N ARG A 95 -0.47 4.52 -14.32
CA ARG A 95 -1.84 5.06 -14.51
C ARG A 95 -2.55 5.38 -13.20
N ALA A 96 -2.35 4.60 -12.15
CA ALA A 96 -2.96 4.82 -10.83
C ALA A 96 -2.45 6.12 -10.19
N ALA A 97 -1.14 6.37 -10.27
CA ALA A 97 -0.55 7.63 -9.78
C ALA A 97 -1.01 8.83 -10.63
N ALA A 98 -1.07 8.67 -11.96
CA ALA A 98 -1.55 9.71 -12.87
C ALA A 98 -3.02 10.09 -12.61
N SER A 99 -3.90 9.09 -12.43
CA SER A 99 -5.32 9.30 -12.09
C SER A 99 -5.49 10.04 -10.77
N TYR A 100 -4.74 9.64 -9.72
CA TYR A 100 -4.77 10.34 -8.44
C TYR A 100 -4.32 11.79 -8.57
N LYS A 101 -3.20 12.03 -9.27
CA LYS A 101 -2.72 13.40 -9.52
C LYS A 101 -3.72 14.23 -10.31
N SER A 102 -4.39 13.65 -11.30
CA SER A 102 -5.43 14.33 -12.08
C SER A 102 -6.62 14.74 -11.21
N LYS A 103 -7.18 13.81 -10.44
CA LYS A 103 -8.33 14.05 -9.55
C LYS A 103 -8.08 15.20 -8.56
N TRP A 104 -6.84 15.34 -8.08
CA TRP A 104 -6.45 16.35 -7.10
C TRP A 104 -5.74 17.57 -7.71
N ARG A 105 -5.74 17.72 -9.05
CA ARG A 105 -5.08 18.83 -9.77
C ARG A 105 -3.57 18.94 -9.46
N LEU A 106 -2.91 17.81 -9.17
CA LEU A 106 -1.48 17.68 -8.86
C LEU A 106 -0.64 17.21 -10.06
N THR A 107 -1.18 17.23 -11.28
CA THR A 107 -0.52 16.72 -12.51
C THR A 107 0.84 17.37 -12.78
N ARG A 108 1.01 18.64 -12.42
CA ARG A 108 2.28 19.39 -12.58
C ARG A 108 3.31 19.12 -11.46
N ARG A 109 2.97 18.37 -10.41
CA ARG A 109 3.88 18.16 -9.27
C ARG A 109 4.77 16.92 -9.44
N LYS A 110 6.09 17.13 -9.28
CA LYS A 110 7.11 16.07 -9.20
C LYS A 110 7.03 15.36 -7.84
N GLY A 111 6.89 14.03 -7.85
CA GLY A 111 6.73 13.19 -6.65
C GLY A 111 5.90 11.95 -6.91
N ASP A 112 5.89 11.03 -5.95
CA ASP A 112 5.13 9.79 -6.01
C ASP A 112 3.80 9.93 -5.27
N VAL A 113 2.91 8.96 -5.50
CA VAL A 113 1.69 8.84 -4.71
C VAL A 113 1.83 7.59 -3.85
N TYR A 114 1.56 7.74 -2.56
CA TYR A 114 1.65 6.69 -1.57
C TYR A 114 0.25 6.31 -1.12
N TYR A 115 0.01 5.02 -0.97
CA TYR A 115 -1.24 4.43 -0.52
C TYR A 115 -1.01 3.80 0.85
N PHE A 116 -1.56 4.44 1.87
CA PHE A 116 -1.50 3.96 3.24
C PHE A 116 -2.77 3.19 3.57
N PHE A 117 -2.61 2.00 4.13
CA PHE A 117 -3.72 1.19 4.62
C PHE A 117 -3.33 0.53 5.95
N TRP A 118 -4.30 0.44 6.85
CA TRP A 118 -4.14 -0.09 8.20
C TRP A 118 -5.43 -0.74 8.70
N LYS A 119 -5.26 -1.64 9.69
CA LYS A 119 -6.35 -2.27 10.44
C LYS A 119 -7.08 -1.24 11.29
#